data_AF-A0A256BB54-F1
#
_entry.id   AF-A0A256BB54-F1
#
_cell.length_a   1.000
_cell.length_b   1.000
_cell.length_c   1.000
_cell.angle_alpha   90.00
_cell.angle_beta   90.00
_cell.angle_gamma   90.00
#
_symmetry.space_group_name_H-M   'P 1'
#
loop_
_entity.id
_entity.type
_entity.pdbx_description
1 polymer ?
#
loop_
_entity_poly.entity_id
_entity_poly.type
_entity_poly.pdbx_seq_one_letter_code
_entity_poly.pdbx_strand_id
1 'polypeptide(L)'
;MTAKIQLAIGIDEEATDVKITRSKDGDTSVAVFIFDSPNCMSGENANNNEILGMYMIDEEGEMVTRNVNAKFINGKSAGIEAIHKIEGERDWERFLRFMNRYAESNGMSLNKA
;
A
#
# COMPACT_ATOMS: atom_id res chain seq x y z
N MET A 1 -7.85 -13.82 9.05
CA MET A 1 -6.82 -13.96 7.99
C MET A 1 -5.87 -12.78 8.14
N THR A 2 -4.55 -12.95 7.93
CA THR A 2 -3.58 -11.85 8.08
C THR A 2 -3.75 -10.85 6.94
N ALA A 3 -3.83 -9.55 7.25
CA ALA A 3 -3.92 -8.50 6.25
C ALA A 3 -2.57 -8.34 5.53
N LYS A 4 -2.62 -8.18 4.22
CA LYS A 4 -1.41 -8.13 3.38
C LYS A 4 -1.57 -7.22 2.19
N ILE A 5 -0.44 -6.74 1.69
CA ILE A 5 -0.36 -5.91 0.49
C ILE A 5 0.34 -6.71 -0.61
N GLN A 6 -0.11 -6.57 -1.85
CA GLN A 6 0.53 -7.15 -3.02
C GLN A 6 0.65 -6.08 -4.12
N LEU A 7 1.83 -5.98 -4.75
CA LEU A 7 2.06 -5.15 -5.95
C LEU A 7 2.05 -6.01 -7.22
N ALA A 8 2.53 -7.25 -7.09
CA ALA A 8 2.36 -8.32 -8.07
C ALA A 8 1.55 -9.44 -7.40
N ILE A 9 0.58 -10.00 -8.12
CA ILE A 9 -0.35 -11.00 -7.58
C ILE A 9 0.44 -12.20 -7.06
N GLY A 10 0.19 -12.58 -5.81
CA GLY A 10 0.84 -13.72 -5.16
C GLY A 10 2.17 -13.41 -4.47
N ILE A 11 2.69 -12.18 -4.56
CA ILE A 11 3.88 -11.73 -3.84
C ILE A 11 3.44 -10.76 -2.74
N ASP A 12 3.62 -11.17 -1.49
CA ASP A 12 3.31 -10.35 -0.33
C ASP A 12 4.41 -9.29 -0.12
N GLU A 13 3.98 -8.05 0.09
CA GLU A 13 4.82 -6.86 0.19
C GLU A 13 4.67 -6.21 1.57
N GLU A 14 5.77 -5.64 2.04
CA GLU A 14 5.81 -4.84 3.25
C GLU A 14 6.16 -3.39 2.90
N ALA A 15 5.22 -2.48 3.12
CA ALA A 15 5.47 -1.05 3.00
C ALA A 15 6.57 -0.63 3.97
N THR A 16 7.49 0.23 3.55
CA THR A 16 8.50 0.82 4.44
C THR A 16 7.90 1.98 5.23
N ASP A 17 6.99 2.74 4.61
CA ASP A 17 6.30 3.87 5.21
C ASP A 17 4.88 4.01 4.64
N VAL A 18 3.95 4.50 5.46
CA VAL A 18 2.56 4.76 5.08
C VAL A 18 2.15 6.14 5.58
N LYS A 19 1.89 7.05 4.64
CA LYS A 19 1.47 8.42 4.93
C LYS A 19 0.00 8.58 4.64
N ILE A 20 -0.78 9.00 5.62
CA ILE A 20 -2.20 9.21 5.47
C ILE A 20 -2.50 10.70 5.64
N THR A 21 -3.13 11.30 4.65
CA THR A 21 -3.58 12.69 4.67
C THR A 21 -5.09 12.73 4.53
N ARG A 22 -5.77 13.45 5.41
CA ARG A 22 -7.22 13.66 5.34
C ARG A 22 -7.52 15.13 5.06
N SER A 23 -8.47 15.39 4.17
CA SER A 23 -8.94 16.74 3.89
C SER A 23 -9.60 17.35 5.13
N LYS A 24 -9.60 18.69 5.23
CA LYS A 24 -10.16 19.40 6.41
C LYS A 24 -11.66 19.18 6.58
N ASP A 25 -12.38 19.02 5.47
CA ASP A 25 -13.81 18.70 5.43
C ASP A 25 -14.09 17.21 5.68
N GLY A 26 -13.06 16.36 5.69
CA GLY A 26 -13.14 14.94 6.01
C GLY A 26 -13.71 14.05 4.90
N ASP A 27 -14.01 14.62 3.74
CA ASP A 27 -14.69 13.96 2.61
C ASP A 27 -13.73 13.13 1.74
N THR A 28 -12.45 13.53 1.68
CA THR A 28 -11.43 12.81 0.93
C THR A 28 -10.21 12.53 1.80
N SER A 29 -9.72 11.30 1.75
CA SER A 29 -8.44 10.90 2.32
C SER A 29 -7.54 10.32 1.24
N VAL A 30 -6.23 10.47 1.43
CA VAL A 30 -5.20 9.90 0.57
C VAL A 30 -4.21 9.15 1.43
N ALA A 31 -4.01 7.87 1.13
CA ALA A 31 -2.96 7.06 1.70
C ALA A 31 -1.86 6.82 0.67
N VAL A 32 -0.63 7.14 1.02
CA VAL A 32 0.57 6.95 0.20
C VAL A 32 1.43 5.89 0.85
N PHE A 33 1.67 4.80 0.14
CA PHE A 33 2.50 3.67 0.56
C PHE A 33 3.83 3.75 -0.17
N ILE A 34 4.92 3.62 0.58
CA ILE A 34 6.29 3.68 0.07
C ILE A 34 6.94 2.32 0.26
N PHE A 35 7.53 1.78 -0.80
CA PHE A 35 8.26 0.51 -0.80
C PHE A 35 9.67 0.77 -1.34
N ASP A 36 10.69 0.89 -0.49
CA ASP A 36 12.04 1.21 -0.97
C ASP A 36 12.78 0.00 -1.59
N SER A 37 12.33 -1.23 -1.32
CA SER A 37 12.87 -2.46 -1.95
C SER A 37 11.80 -3.55 -2.01
N PRO A 38 10.78 -3.40 -2.86
CA PRO A 38 9.68 -4.34 -2.92
C PRO A 38 10.15 -5.73 -3.37
N ASN A 39 9.54 -6.76 -2.80
CA ASN A 39 9.85 -8.17 -3.07
C ASN A 39 9.60 -8.52 -4.53
N CYS A 40 8.58 -7.93 -5.16
CA CYS A 40 8.24 -8.15 -6.57
C CYS A 40 9.32 -7.66 -7.54
N MET A 41 10.21 -6.76 -7.11
CA MET A 41 11.36 -6.29 -7.90
C MET A 41 12.66 -7.01 -7.54
N SER A 42 12.61 -7.96 -6.61
CA SER A 42 13.77 -8.71 -6.12
C SER A 42 13.71 -10.18 -6.54
N GLY A 43 14.86 -10.80 -6.81
CA GLY A 43 14.96 -12.23 -7.15
C GLY A 43 14.86 -12.55 -8.65
N GLU A 44 14.87 -13.85 -8.97
CA GLU A 44 14.99 -14.35 -10.36
C GLU A 44 13.82 -13.97 -11.27
N ASN A 45 12.62 -13.76 -10.71
CA ASN A 45 11.41 -13.43 -11.46
C ASN A 45 11.10 -11.93 -11.53
N ALA A 46 11.99 -11.06 -11.02
CA ALA A 46 11.76 -9.62 -10.98
C ALA A 46 11.41 -9.01 -12.35
N ASN A 47 11.95 -9.56 -13.43
CA ASN A 47 11.70 -9.08 -14.80
C ASN A 47 10.36 -9.56 -15.40
N ASN A 48 9.71 -10.56 -14.79
CA ASN A 48 8.46 -11.15 -15.27
C ASN A 48 7.23 -10.67 -14.48
N ASN A 49 7.45 -9.98 -13.36
CA ASN A 49 6.37 -9.51 -12.50
C ASN A 49 5.78 -8.21 -13.07
N GLU A 50 4.50 -8.24 -13.45
CA GLU A 50 3.77 -7.04 -13.86
C GLU A 50 3.12 -6.38 -12.65
N ILE A 51 3.52 -5.13 -12.38
CA ILE A 51 2.91 -4.30 -11.33
C ILE A 51 1.77 -3.50 -11.96
N LEU A 52 0.56 -4.03 -11.88
CA LEU A 52 -0.65 -3.42 -12.45
C LEU A 52 -1.43 -2.57 -11.44
N GLY A 53 -1.09 -2.67 -10.16
CA GLY A 53 -1.77 -2.00 -9.07
C GLY A 53 -1.28 -2.49 -7.72
N MET A 54 -1.81 -1.88 -6.66
CA MET A 54 -1.63 -2.32 -5.28
C MET A 54 -2.94 -2.93 -4.78
N TYR A 55 -2.85 -4.14 -4.25
CA TYR A 55 -3.96 -4.91 -3.70
C TYR A 55 -3.80 -5.00 -2.19
N MET A 56 -4.79 -4.51 -1.45
CA MET A 56 -4.88 -4.58 0.01
C MET A 56 -5.90 -5.66 0.36
N ILE A 57 -5.44 -6.78 0.88
CA ILE A 57 -6.24 -8.00 1.05
C ILE A 57 -6.34 -8.32 2.54
N ASP A 58 -7.56 -8.51 3.04
CA ASP A 58 -7.83 -9.04 4.38
C ASP A 58 -9.09 -9.92 4.38
N GLU A 59 -9.59 -10.26 5.57
CA GLU A 59 -10.78 -11.09 5.73
C GLU A 59 -12.11 -10.45 5.29
N GLU A 60 -12.15 -9.13 5.14
CA GLU A 60 -13.33 -8.38 4.66
C GLU A 60 -13.35 -8.25 3.13
N GLY A 61 -12.30 -8.71 2.44
CA GLY A 61 -12.16 -8.68 0.99
C GLY A 61 -10.92 -7.92 0.52
N GLU A 62 -10.98 -7.35 -0.67
CA GLU A 62 -9.87 -6.64 -1.31
C GLU A 62 -10.21 -5.18 -1.61
N MET A 63 -9.22 -4.30 -1.44
CA MET A 63 -9.23 -2.93 -1.95
C MET A 63 -8.08 -2.76 -2.94
N VAL A 64 -8.35 -2.12 -4.07
CA VAL A 64 -7.37 -2.02 -5.16
C VAL A 64 -7.13 -0.56 -5.51
N THR A 65 -5.87 -0.20 -5.77
CA THR A 65 -5.51 1.04 -6.46
C THR A 65 -4.63 0.77 -7.66
N ARG A 66 -4.87 1.49 -8.75
CA ARG A 66 -4.02 1.46 -9.96
C ARG A 66 -3.01 2.59 -10.01
N ASN A 67 -3.03 3.50 -9.04
CA ASN A 67 -2.09 4.60 -8.98
C ASN A 67 -0.80 4.12 -8.30
N VAL A 68 0.06 3.51 -9.09
CA VAL A 68 1.35 2.94 -8.67
C VAL A 68 2.44 3.52 -9.55
N ASN A 69 3.46 4.10 -8.94
CA ASN A 69 4.55 4.80 -9.61
C ASN A 69 5.89 4.24 -9.17
N ALA A 70 6.82 4.09 -10.12
CA ALA A 70 8.20 3.73 -9.80
C ALA A 70 8.95 4.97 -9.28
N LYS A 71 9.68 4.80 -8.18
CA LYS A 71 10.53 5.83 -7.56
C LYS A 71 11.96 5.65 -8.07
N PHE A 72 12.57 6.73 -8.56
CA PHE A 72 13.96 6.73 -9.02
C PHE A 72 14.79 7.73 -8.22
N ILE A 73 15.99 7.32 -7.80
CA ILE A 73 16.99 8.18 -7.16
C ILE A 73 18.27 8.11 -7.99
N ASN A 74 18.71 9.24 -8.53
CA ASN A 74 19.92 9.34 -9.37
C ASN A 74 19.92 8.37 -10.58
N GLY A 75 18.76 8.18 -11.21
CA GLY A 75 18.61 7.30 -12.38
C GLY A 75 18.59 5.81 -12.08
N LYS A 76 18.62 5.41 -10.80
CA LYS A 76 18.44 4.01 -10.35
C LYS A 76 17.04 3.82 -9.77
N SER A 77 16.42 2.69 -10.06
CA SER A 77 15.16 2.28 -9.42
C SER A 77 15.40 2.18 -7.92
N ALA A 78 14.65 2.97 -7.16
CA ALA A 78 14.80 3.12 -5.71
C ALA A 78 13.58 2.61 -4.94
N GLY A 79 12.52 2.21 -5.62
CA GLY A 79 11.32 1.68 -4.97
C GLY A 79 10.05 1.91 -5.76
N ILE A 80 8.92 1.68 -5.10
CA ILE A 80 7.56 1.91 -5.61
C ILE A 80 6.82 2.81 -4.63
N GLU A 81 6.01 3.71 -5.18
CA GLU A 81 5.04 4.50 -4.44
C GLU A 81 3.63 4.17 -4.96
N ALA A 82 2.72 3.79 -4.06
CA ALA A 82 1.33 3.52 -4.39
C ALA A 82 0.42 4.50 -3.65
N ILE A 83 -0.56 5.05 -4.36
CA ILE A 83 -1.49 6.06 -3.84
C ILE A 83 -2.90 5.48 -3.84
N HIS A 84 -3.52 5.40 -2.67
CA HIS A 84 -4.91 5.00 -2.52
C HIS A 84 -5.75 6.21 -2.11
N LYS A 85 -6.64 6.65 -3.02
CA LYS A 85 -7.62 7.69 -2.74
C LYS A 85 -8.86 7.05 -2.13
N ILE A 86 -9.35 7.64 -1.04
CA ILE A 86 -10.47 7.15 -0.26
C ILE A 86 -11.50 8.28 -0.23
N GLU A 87 -12.73 7.98 -0.66
CA GLU A 87 -13.82 8.95 -0.78
C GLU A 87 -14.98 8.54 0.13
N GLY A 88 -15.39 9.44 1.02
CA GLY A 88 -16.46 9.20 1.96
C GLY A 88 -16.08 8.38 3.21
N GLU A 89 -16.98 8.40 4.18
CA GLU A 89 -16.74 7.86 5.53
C GLU A 89 -16.71 6.33 5.56
N ARG A 90 -17.55 5.67 4.76
CA ARG A 90 -17.63 4.20 4.70
C ARG A 90 -16.32 3.56 4.25
N ASP A 91 -15.73 4.08 3.18
CA ASP A 91 -14.49 3.55 2.62
C ASP A 91 -13.30 3.90 3.53
N TRP A 92 -13.37 5.05 4.21
CA TRP A 92 -12.42 5.42 5.25
C TRP A 92 -12.42 4.46 6.44
N GLU A 93 -13.58 4.11 6.97
CA GLU A 93 -13.69 3.11 8.05
C GLU A 93 -13.17 1.74 7.60
N ARG A 94 -13.51 1.33 6.37
CA ARG A 94 -13.03 0.07 5.79
C ARG A 94 -11.50 0.06 5.67
N PHE A 95 -10.92 1.15 5.20
CA PHE A 95 -9.47 1.35 5.11
C PHE A 95 -8.79 1.30 6.48
N LEU A 96 -9.36 1.97 7.49
CA LEU A 96 -8.81 1.94 8.85
C LEU A 96 -8.81 0.53 9.46
N ARG A 97 -9.85 -0.27 9.22
CA ARG A 97 -9.89 -1.67 9.67
C ARG A 97 -8.78 -2.51 9.02
N PHE A 98 -8.55 -2.33 7.72
CA PHE A 98 -7.42 -2.97 7.03
C PHE A 98 -6.08 -2.54 7.64
N MET A 99 -5.86 -1.22 7.78
CA MET A 99 -4.60 -0.68 8.30
C MET A 99 -4.30 -1.14 9.72
N ASN A 100 -5.30 -1.27 10.59
CA ASN A 100 -5.09 -1.81 11.94
C ASN A 100 -4.60 -3.26 11.89
N ARG A 101 -5.24 -4.12 11.10
CA ARG A 101 -4.82 -5.53 10.93
C ARG A 101 -3.43 -5.65 10.28
N TYR A 102 -3.17 -4.80 9.29
CA TYR A 102 -1.88 -4.78 8.59
C TYR A 102 -0.75 -4.31 9.52
N ALA A 103 -1.01 -3.29 10.33
CA ALA A 103 -0.04 -2.80 11.31
C ALA A 103 0.26 -3.83 12.41
N GLU A 104 -0.76 -4.51 12.94
CA GLU A 104 -0.61 -5.56 13.95
C GLU A 104 0.25 -6.73 13.43
N SER A 105 0.11 -7.10 12.16
CA SER A 105 0.84 -8.23 11.57
C SER A 105 2.28 -7.91 11.18
N ASN A 106 2.58 -6.65 10.83
CA ASN A 106 3.91 -6.21 10.41
C ASN A 106 4.66 -5.45 11.53
N GLY A 107 4.13 -5.42 12.75
CA GLY A 107 4.77 -4.71 13.88
C GLY A 107 4.91 -3.20 13.66
N MET A 108 4.07 -2.63 12.81
CA MET A 108 4.08 -1.19 12.54
C MET A 108 3.28 -0.44 13.59
N SER A 109 3.82 0.67 14.06
CA SER A 109 3.10 1.59 14.95
C SER A 109 2.42 2.67 14.11
N LEU A 110 1.08 2.71 14.11
CA LEU A 110 0.34 3.83 13.52
C LEU A 110 0.61 5.11 14.31
N ASN A 111 1.50 5.96 13.81
CA ASN A 111 1.75 7.27 14.39
C ASN A 111 0.67 8.24 13.89
N LYS A 112 -0.40 8.41 14.67
CA LYS A 112 -1.40 9.45 14.44
C LYS A 112 -0.83 10.77 14.95
N ALA A 113 -0.23 11.56 14.07
CA ALA A 113 0.10 12.96 14.36
C ALA A 113 -1.11 13.85 14.12
#